data_AF-A0A2V9PYQ4-F1
#
_entry.id   AF-A0A2V9PYQ4-F1
#
_cell.length_a   1.000
_cell.length_b   1.000
_cell.length_c   1.000
_cell.angle_alpha   90.00
_cell.angle_beta   90.00
_cell.angle_gamma   90.00
#
_symmetry.space_group_name_H-M   'P 1'
#
loop_
_entity.id
_entity.type
_entity.pdbx_description
1 polymer ?
#
loop_
_entity_poly.entity_id
_entity_poly.type
_entity_poly.pdbx_seq_one_letter_code
_entity_poly.pdbx_strand_id
1 'polypeptide(L)'
;SRGLTTVSVRTAGGSVWVRAWGACHPTDCDWGEVSGTAFAPGVSADPENNAQKVTAVFETSFSNTLMTLSPADGDELEADTQTRFTDNSGRSSYSSTYTFRH
;
A
#
# COMPACT_ATOMS: atom_id res chain seq x y z
N SER A 1 9.52 8.72 -9.33
CA SER A 1 9.27 8.88 -7.88
C SER A 1 10.53 8.45 -7.15
N ARG A 2 10.82 9.07 -6.02
CA ARG A 2 11.77 8.51 -5.04
C ARG A 2 10.91 7.55 -4.22
N GLY A 3 11.21 6.25 -4.25
CA GLY A 3 10.26 5.16 -4.00
C GLY A 3 9.59 5.10 -2.61
N LEU A 4 8.81 4.06 -2.39
CA LEU A 4 8.20 3.71 -1.10
C LEU A 4 9.31 3.28 -0.11
N THR A 5 9.34 3.88 1.09
CA THR A 5 10.39 3.64 2.09
C THR A 5 9.89 2.86 3.30
N THR A 6 8.64 3.08 3.69
CA THR A 6 8.03 2.42 4.85
C THR A 6 6.55 2.16 4.57
N VAL A 7 6.05 1.03 5.05
CA VAL A 7 4.62 0.72 5.12
C VAL A 7 4.32 0.25 6.53
N SER A 8 3.21 0.73 7.10
CA SER A 8 2.66 0.25 8.35
C SER A 8 1.24 -0.25 8.10
N VAL A 9 0.97 -1.46 8.58
CA VAL A 9 -0.37 -2.06 8.57
C VAL A 9 -0.79 -2.27 10.01
N ARG A 10 -2.00 -1.83 10.35
CA ARG A 10 -2.59 -2.08 11.68
C ARG A 10 -4.05 -2.48 11.55
N THR A 11 -4.52 -3.27 12.50
CA THR A 11 -5.94 -3.60 12.67
C THR A 11 -6.53 -2.79 13.80
N ALA A 12 -7.73 -2.23 13.61
CA ALA A 12 -8.48 -1.56 14.67
C ALA A 12 -9.97 -1.62 14.37
N GLY A 13 -10.76 -2.09 15.35
CA GLY A 13 -12.22 -2.17 15.24
C GLY A 13 -12.72 -3.02 14.06
N GLY A 14 -12.01 -4.11 13.76
CA GLY A 14 -12.30 -4.98 12.60
C GLY A 14 -11.97 -4.38 11.24
N SER A 15 -11.27 -3.25 11.21
CA SER A 15 -10.81 -2.59 9.98
C SER A 15 -9.29 -2.66 9.86
N VAL A 16 -8.80 -2.80 8.63
CA VAL A 16 -7.38 -2.70 8.31
C VAL A 16 -7.06 -1.27 7.91
N TRP A 17 -5.97 -0.74 8.44
CA TRP A 17 -5.46 0.59 8.13
C TRP A 17 -4.05 0.47 7.59
N VAL A 18 -3.78 1.18 6.49
CA VAL A 18 -2.48 1.18 5.82
C VAL A 18 -1.95 2.61 5.80
N ARG A 19 -0.73 2.79 6.29
CA ARG A 19 0.02 4.04 6.21
C ARG A 19 1.31 3.81 5.45
N ALA A 20 1.69 4.76 4.60
CA ALA A 20 2.83 4.64 3.72
C ALA A 20 3.69 5.92 3.76
N TRP A 21 4.99 5.75 3.52
CA TRP A 21 5.93 6.85 3.40
C TRP A 21 6.73 6.72 2.12
N GLY A 22 6.93 7.85 1.43
CA GLY A 22 7.79 7.93 0.25
C GLY A 22 9.08 8.67 0.56
N ALA A 23 10.15 8.36 -0.19
CA ALA A 23 11.48 8.93 -0.03
C ALA A 23 11.52 10.43 -0.41
N CYS A 24 11.07 11.30 0.48
CA CYS A 24 11.24 12.75 0.34
C CYS A 24 12.53 13.23 0.99
N HIS A 25 12.96 14.44 0.65
CA HIS A 25 14.16 15.04 1.22
C HIS A 25 13.81 16.34 1.95
N PRO A 26 14.32 16.57 3.18
CA PRO A 26 15.28 15.73 3.92
C PRO A 26 14.64 14.56 4.70
N THR A 27 13.33 14.58 4.85
CA THR A 27 12.56 13.59 5.59
C THR A 27 11.55 12.93 4.67
N ASP A 28 11.25 11.66 4.93
CA ASP A 28 10.22 10.93 4.20
C ASP A 28 8.87 11.64 4.28
N CYS A 29 8.14 11.62 3.15
CA CYS A 29 6.80 12.19 3.09
C CYS A 29 5.80 11.12 3.51
N ASP A 30 5.00 11.44 4.50
CA ASP A 30 3.84 10.66 4.88
C ASP A 30 2.75 10.77 3.80
N TRP A 31 2.27 9.64 3.30
CA TRP A 31 1.16 9.59 2.35
C TRP A 31 -0.20 9.63 3.06
N GLY A 32 -0.20 9.58 4.39
CA GLY A 32 -1.38 9.47 5.23
C GLY A 32 -1.76 8.01 5.50
N GLU A 33 -2.77 7.84 6.34
CA GLU A 33 -3.35 6.56 6.68
C GLU A 33 -4.72 6.41 5.99
N VAL A 34 -4.93 5.27 5.33
CA VAL A 34 -6.17 4.96 4.61
C VAL A 34 -6.74 3.62 5.06
N SER A 35 -8.05 3.44 4.89
CA SER A 35 -8.68 2.13 5.08
C SER A 35 -8.19 1.18 3.99
N GLY A 36 -7.78 -0.02 4.40
CA GLY A 36 -7.47 -1.11 3.50
C GLY A 36 -8.59 -2.15 3.46
N THR A 37 -8.55 -3.00 2.44
CA THR A 37 -9.40 -4.18 2.31
C THR A 37 -8.53 -5.43 2.43
N ALA A 38 -8.78 -6.25 3.44
CA ALA A 38 -8.12 -7.55 3.60
C ALA A 38 -8.84 -8.64 2.78
N PHE A 39 -8.06 -9.51 2.15
CA PHE A 39 -8.53 -10.65 1.38
C PHE A 39 -7.98 -11.93 1.99
N ALA A 40 -8.88 -12.80 2.44
CA ALA A 40 -8.56 -14.14 2.93
C ALA A 40 -8.44 -15.16 1.78
N PRO A 41 -7.95 -16.39 2.01
CA PRO A 41 -7.80 -17.42 0.99
C PRO A 41 -9.13 -17.91 0.38
N GLY A 42 -10.25 -17.60 1.02
CA GLY A 42 -11.58 -18.03 0.57
C GLY A 42 -12.70 -17.40 1.38
N VAL A 43 -13.94 -17.54 0.89
CA VAL A 43 -15.14 -16.88 1.43
C VAL A 43 -15.52 -17.30 2.85
N SER A 44 -15.03 -18.44 3.32
CA SER A 44 -15.30 -18.95 4.67
C SER A 44 -14.21 -18.60 5.68
N ALA A 45 -13.11 -17.98 5.25
CA ALA A 45 -12.00 -17.59 6.11
C ALA A 45 -12.17 -16.16 6.60
N ASP A 46 -11.78 -15.91 7.86
CA ASP A 46 -11.78 -14.58 8.46
C ASP A 46 -10.59 -13.77 7.92
N PRO A 47 -10.81 -12.68 7.16
CA PRO A 47 -9.75 -11.84 6.63
C PRO A 47 -8.96 -11.10 7.71
N GLU A 48 -9.51 -10.87 8.90
CA GLU A 48 -8.77 -10.16 9.96
C GLU A 48 -7.59 -10.97 10.48
N ASN A 49 -7.77 -12.30 10.54
CA ASN A 49 -6.77 -13.23 11.07
C ASN A 49 -6.03 -14.03 9.98
N ASN A 50 -6.54 -14.05 8.75
CA ASN A 50 -6.01 -14.86 7.65
C ASN A 50 -5.81 -14.05 6.36
N ALA A 51 -5.58 -12.73 6.44
CA ALA A 51 -5.31 -11.92 5.28
C ALA A 51 -4.11 -12.47 4.48
N GLN A 52 -4.33 -12.82 3.22
CA GLN A 52 -3.26 -13.11 2.26
C GLN A 52 -2.85 -11.88 1.46
N LYS A 53 -3.79 -10.95 1.29
CA LYS A 53 -3.54 -9.66 0.64
C LYS A 53 -4.27 -8.55 1.37
N VAL A 54 -3.68 -7.36 1.33
CA VAL A 54 -4.35 -6.12 1.71
C VAL A 54 -4.26 -5.15 0.54
N THR A 55 -5.37 -4.55 0.12
CA THR A 55 -5.33 -3.44 -0.83
C THR A 55 -5.64 -2.11 -0.15
N ALA A 56 -5.00 -1.05 -0.59
CA ALA A 56 -5.24 0.32 -0.14
C ALA A 56 -5.14 1.28 -1.32
N VAL A 57 -5.96 2.33 -1.33
CA VAL A 57 -5.91 3.38 -2.35
C VAL A 57 -5.53 4.69 -1.70
N PHE A 58 -4.39 5.25 -2.13
CA PHE A 58 -3.93 6.57 -1.72
C PHE A 58 -4.31 7.58 -2.81
N GLU A 59 -5.16 8.54 -2.46
CA GLU A 59 -5.62 9.58 -3.38
C GLU A 59 -5.00 10.94 -3.00
N THR A 60 -4.52 11.64 -4.01
CA THR A 60 -4.12 13.05 -3.91
C THR A 60 -4.90 13.86 -4.93
N SER A 61 -4.75 15.19 -4.92
CA SER A 61 -5.38 16.05 -5.93
C SER A 61 -4.91 15.78 -7.35
N PHE A 62 -3.81 15.04 -7.55
CA PHE A 62 -3.20 14.81 -8.86
C PHE A 62 -2.96 13.33 -9.21
N SER A 63 -3.20 12.39 -8.29
CA SER A 63 -2.96 10.97 -8.55
C SER A 63 -3.73 10.03 -7.65
N ASN A 64 -4.03 8.85 -8.17
CA ASN A 64 -4.52 7.70 -7.41
C ASN A 64 -3.45 6.60 -7.43
N THR A 65 -3.10 6.07 -6.26
CA THR A 65 -2.14 4.98 -6.12
C THR A 65 -2.83 3.78 -5.49
N LEU A 66 -3.01 2.72 -6.26
CA LEU A 66 -3.40 1.42 -5.72
C LEU A 66 -2.14 0.75 -5.14
N MET A 67 -2.23 0.29 -3.90
CA MET A 67 -1.22 -0.52 -3.24
C MET A 67 -1.81 -1.89 -2.92
N THR A 68 -1.09 -2.95 -3.25
CA THR A 68 -1.38 -4.32 -2.84
C THR A 68 -0.21 -4.82 -1.99
N LEU A 69 -0.52 -5.26 -0.78
CA LEU A 69 0.43 -5.85 0.16
C LEU A 69 0.20 -7.36 0.21
N SER A 70 1.28 -8.13 0.16
CA SER A 70 1.24 -9.59 0.36
C SER A 70 2.51 -10.08 1.06
N PRO A 71 2.41 -11.16 1.86
CA PRO A 71 3.59 -11.89 2.30
C PRO A 71 4.43 -12.35 1.10
N ALA A 72 5.75 -12.23 1.20
CA ALA A 72 6.71 -12.78 0.26
C ALA A 72 7.52 -13.91 0.92
N ASP A 73 8.51 -14.46 0.21
CA ASP A 73 9.36 -15.53 0.76
C ASP A 73 10.26 -14.99 1.90
N GLY A 74 10.43 -15.78 2.96
CA GLY A 74 11.04 -15.28 4.19
C GLY A 74 10.09 -14.33 4.93
N ASP A 75 10.51 -13.74 6.05
CA ASP A 75 9.70 -12.78 6.81
C ASP A 75 9.63 -11.40 6.09
N GLU A 76 9.31 -11.44 4.80
CA GLU A 76 9.26 -10.31 3.88
C GLU A 76 7.82 -9.92 3.56
N LEU A 77 7.61 -8.61 3.37
CA LEU A 77 6.38 -8.02 2.88
C LEU A 77 6.63 -7.40 1.51
N GLU A 78 5.88 -7.85 0.50
CA GLU A 78 5.88 -7.23 -0.82
C GLU A 78 4.78 -6.16 -0.89
N ALA A 79 5.12 -5.02 -1.48
CA ALA A 79 4.19 -3.94 -1.80
C ALA A 79 4.25 -3.63 -3.29
N ASP A 80 3.21 -4.02 -4.01
CA ASP A 80 2.98 -3.62 -5.39
C ASP A 80 2.18 -2.32 -5.43
N THR A 81 2.67 -1.35 -6.19
CA THR A 81 2.00 -0.06 -6.37
C THR A 81 1.72 0.21 -7.84
N GLN A 82 0.54 0.76 -8.14
CA GLN A 82 0.18 1.30 -9.45
C GLN A 82 -0.33 2.73 -9.28
N THR A 83 0.43 3.70 -9.77
CA THR A 83 0.08 5.12 -9.72
C THR A 83 -0.49 5.57 -11.05
N ARG A 84 -1.68 6.19 -11.02
CA ARG A 84 -2.30 6.90 -12.14
C ARG A 84 -2.39 8.38 -11.84
N PHE A 85 -1.84 9.21 -12.73
CA PHE A 85 -1.99 10.67 -12.63
C PHE A 85 -3.35 11.11 -13.20
N THR A 86 -4.01 12.04 -12.50
CA THR A 86 -5.38 12.50 -12.77
C THR A 86 -5.45 14.01 -13.09
N ASP A 87 -4.32 14.71 -13.06
CA ASP A 87 -4.21 16.17 -13.20
C ASP A 87 -3.93 16.67 -14.64
N ASN A 88 -4.06 15.82 -15.65
CA ASN A 88 -3.74 16.15 -17.05
C ASN A 88 -2.30 16.66 -17.28
N SER A 89 -1.36 16.37 -16.38
CA SER A 89 0.04 16.80 -16.49
C SER A 89 0.82 16.15 -17.65
N GLY A 90 0.23 15.17 -18.36
CA GLY A 90 0.91 14.37 -19.37
C GLY A 90 1.86 13.31 -18.82
N ARG A 91 1.98 13.19 -17.48
CA ARG A 91 2.79 12.16 -16.83
C ARG A 91 2.19 10.77 -17.08
N SER A 92 3.02 9.82 -17.49
CA SER A 92 2.62 8.42 -17.65
C SER A 92 2.36 7.77 -16.29
N SER A 93 1.28 6.99 -16.21
CA SER A 93 1.05 6.05 -15.11
C SER A 93 2.20 5.05 -15.03
N TYR A 94 2.53 4.60 -13.82
CA TYR A 94 3.65 3.67 -13.60
C TYR A 94 3.34 2.68 -12.48
N SER A 95 4.05 1.56 -12.47
CA SER A 95 4.04 0.56 -11.41
C SER A 95 5.41 0.45 -10.73
N SER A 96 5.41 -0.01 -9.49
CA SER A 96 6.65 -0.30 -8.75
C SER A 96 6.37 -1.37 -7.69
N THR A 97 7.34 -2.25 -7.49
CA THR A 97 7.30 -3.31 -6.48
C THR A 97 8.40 -3.04 -5.45
N TYR A 98 8.08 -3.19 -4.18
CA TYR A 98 8.99 -3.00 -3.05
C TYR A 98 8.93 -4.21 -2.13
N THR A 99 10.06 -4.58 -1.56
CA THR A 99 10.13 -5.67 -0.58
C THR A 99 10.70 -5.14 0.72
N PHE A 100 9.98 -5.36 1.82
CA PHE A 100 10.36 -4.95 3.16
C PHE A 100 10.68 -6.18 3.99
N ARG A 101 11.77 -6.13 4.74
CA ARG A 101 12.14 -7.17 5.71
C ARG A 101 11.72 -6.72 7.10
N HIS A 102 11.15 -7.63 7.87
CA HIS A 102 10.80 -7.40 9.27
C HIS A 102 11.99 -7.57 10.22
#